data_AF-A0A0A9B7N0-F1
#
_entry.id   AF-A0A0A9B7N0-F1
#
_cell.length_a   1.000
_cell.length_b   1.000
_cell.length_c   1.000
_cell.angle_alpha   90.00
_cell.angle_beta   90.00
_cell.angle_gamma   90.00
#
_symmetry.space_group_name_H-M   'P 1'
#
loop_
_entity.id
_entity.type
_entity.pdbx_description
1 polymer ?
#
loop_
_entity_poly.entity_id
_entity_poly.type
_entity_poly.pdbx_seq_one_letter_code
_entity_poly.pdbx_strand_id
1 'polypeptide(L)'
;MAKEADECSVSVPGKGHCVLYTTDGRRLEVPLAYLGTTIFTKFLWMSHEEFGFTSDGWITLPCDAAVMEYAMCLLRRSTSAEVEKAFLSTMAVPCHYACRAAPSLGSNQQVAVCSS
;
A
#
# COMPACT_ATOMS: atom_id res chain seq x y z
N MET A 1 12.67 39.92 17.07
CA MET A 1 11.35 39.61 17.65
C MET A 1 11.09 38.14 17.38
N ALA A 2 10.95 37.32 18.42
CA ALA A 2 10.67 35.90 18.31
C ALA A 2 9.29 35.61 18.91
N LYS A 3 8.40 35.03 18.09
CA LYS A 3 7.14 34.31 18.41
C LYS A 3 6.47 34.01 17.06
N GLU A 4 5.87 32.86 16.76
CA GLU A 4 5.15 31.92 17.59
C GLU A 4 5.37 30.47 17.14
N ALA A 5 5.26 29.56 18.11
CA ALA A 5 5.09 28.14 17.91
C ALA A 5 3.64 27.88 17.48
N ASP A 6 3.45 27.33 16.29
CA ASP A 6 2.18 26.74 15.89
C ASP A 6 2.06 25.40 16.61
N GLU A 7 1.21 25.39 17.64
CA GLU A 7 0.78 24.16 18.31
C GLU A 7 0.20 23.19 17.27
N CYS A 8 0.96 22.15 16.96
CA CYS A 8 0.39 20.98 16.30
C CYS A 8 -0.55 20.31 17.29
N SER A 9 -1.81 20.75 17.27
CA SER A 9 -2.92 20.19 18.02
C SER A 9 -2.92 18.67 17.85
N VAL A 10 -2.50 17.96 18.90
CA VAL A 10 -2.61 16.51 18.98
C VAL A 10 -4.10 16.19 19.07
N SER A 11 -4.69 15.94 17.92
CA SER A 11 -6.09 15.56 17.78
C SER A 11 -6.31 14.26 18.53
N VAL A 12 -7.27 14.29 19.46
CA VAL A 12 -7.82 13.10 20.13
C VAL A 12 -8.06 12.01 19.08
N PRO A 13 -7.65 10.74 19.29
CA PRO A 13 -7.88 9.69 18.31
C PRO A 13 -9.36 9.62 17.98
N GLY A 14 -9.67 9.95 16.72
CA GLY A 14 -10.99 10.31 16.25
C GLY A 14 -12.01 9.22 16.52
N LYS A 15 -13.11 9.61 17.17
CA LYS A 15 -14.32 8.81 17.34
C LYS A 15 -15.08 8.81 16.01
N GLY A 16 -14.56 8.12 15.00
CA GLY A 16 -15.11 8.13 13.65
C GLY A 16 -14.63 6.96 12.81
N HIS A 17 -15.31 6.76 11.68
CA HIS A 17 -14.93 5.79 10.66
C HIS A 17 -14.68 6.55 9.35
N CYS A 18 -13.70 6.09 8.57
CA CYS A 18 -13.58 6.47 7.16
C CYS A 18 -14.16 5.36 6.29
N VAL A 19 -14.45 5.71 5.04
CA VAL A 19 -14.89 4.77 4.02
C VAL A 19 -13.76 4.55 3.04
N LEU A 20 -13.40 3.28 2.82
CA LEU A 20 -12.43 2.86 1.82
C LEU A 20 -13.09 1.91 0.83
N TYR A 21 -12.57 1.88 -0.38
CA TYR A 21 -13.00 0.96 -1.43
C TYR A 21 -11.91 -0.04 -1.73
N THR A 22 -12.27 -1.23 -2.19
CA THR A 22 -11.34 -2.28 -2.62
C THR A 22 -11.43 -2.49 -4.12
N THR A 23 -10.46 -3.21 -4.71
CA THR A 23 -10.45 -3.46 -6.16
C THR A 23 -11.61 -4.32 -6.64
N ASP A 24 -12.24 -5.09 -5.74
CA ASP A 24 -13.49 -5.81 -6.00
C ASP A 24 -14.75 -4.94 -5.85
N GLY A 25 -14.58 -3.62 -5.71
CA GLY A 25 -15.66 -2.63 -5.69
C GLY A 25 -16.43 -2.56 -4.37
N ARG A 26 -15.95 -3.23 -3.31
CA ARG A 26 -16.64 -3.23 -2.02
C ARG A 26 -16.29 -1.99 -1.21
N ARG A 27 -17.27 -1.52 -0.44
CA ARG A 27 -17.14 -0.42 0.51
C ARG A 27 -16.87 -0.98 1.92
N LEU A 28 -15.83 -0.47 2.56
CA LEU A 28 -15.43 -0.86 3.91
C LEU A 28 -15.42 0.36 4.85
N GLU A 29 -16.04 0.21 6.02
CA GLU A 29 -15.97 1.20 7.09
C GLU A 29 -14.84 0.86 8.05
N VAL A 30 -13.86 1.75 8.12
CA VAL A 30 -12.63 1.54 8.88
C VAL A 30 -12.56 2.57 10.00
N PRO A 31 -12.34 2.16 11.27
CA PRO A 31 -12.10 3.10 12.36
C PRO A 31 -10.92 4.03 12.05
N LEU A 32 -11.09 5.33 12.25
CA LEU A 32 -10.00 6.31 12.03
C LEU A 32 -8.75 5.99 12.85
N ALA A 33 -8.92 5.36 14.02
CA ALA A 33 -7.83 4.88 14.87
C ALA A 33 -6.87 3.89 14.15
N TYR A 34 -7.33 3.22 13.10
CA TYR A 34 -6.49 2.27 12.35
C TYR A 34 -5.63 2.96 11.28
N LEU A 35 -5.98 4.17 10.84
CA LEU A 35 -5.25 4.83 9.74
C LEU A 35 -3.80 5.14 10.08
N GLY A 36 -3.48 5.35 11.37
CA GLY A 36 -2.11 5.55 11.85
C GLY A 36 -1.30 4.27 12.05
N THR A 37 -1.87 3.09 11.81
CA THR A 37 -1.15 1.82 11.94
C THR A 37 -0.23 1.59 10.76
N THR A 38 0.86 0.85 10.95
CA THR A 38 1.80 0.49 9.87
C THR A 38 1.10 -0.23 8.72
N ILE A 39 0.12 -1.09 9.05
CA ILE A 39 -0.69 -1.82 8.08
C ILE A 39 -1.46 -0.86 7.17
N PHE A 40 -2.23 0.07 7.75
CA PHE A 40 -2.98 1.03 6.95
C PHE A 40 -2.08 2.03 6.23
N THR A 41 -0.99 2.46 6.85
CA THR A 41 -0.01 3.34 6.20
C THR A 41 0.53 2.68 4.92
N LYS A 42 0.80 1.37 4.95
CA LYS A 42 1.23 0.62 3.77
C LYS A 42 0.11 0.52 2.73
N PHE A 43 -1.13 0.22 3.11
CA PHE A 43 -2.26 0.21 2.19
C PHE A 43 -2.46 1.55 1.49
N LEU A 44 -2.43 2.65 2.23
CA LEU A 44 -2.59 4.01 1.70
C LEU A 44 -1.43 4.41 0.80
N TRP A 45 -0.20 4.04 1.15
CA TRP A 45 0.97 4.24 0.30
C TRP A 45 0.82 3.52 -1.05
N MET A 46 0.44 2.24 -1.03
CA MET A 46 0.26 1.47 -2.27
C MET A 46 -0.91 2.00 -3.09
N SER A 47 -2.01 2.39 -2.43
CA SER A 47 -3.16 3.03 -3.09
C SER A 47 -2.73 4.29 -3.83
N HIS A 48 -1.93 5.15 -3.19
CA HIS A 48 -1.39 6.34 -3.83
C HIS A 48 -0.46 6.01 -5.01
N GLU A 49 0.42 5.02 -4.87
CA GLU A 49 1.33 4.63 -5.95
C GLU A 49 0.58 4.06 -7.17
N GLU A 50 -0.48 3.28 -6.95
CA GLU A 50 -1.21 2.59 -8.03
C GLU A 50 -2.30 3.45 -8.67
N PHE A 51 -3.07 4.18 -7.86
CA PHE A 51 -4.23 4.94 -8.34
C PHE A 51 -4.01 6.46 -8.36
N GLY A 52 -2.98 6.95 -7.65
CA GLY A 52 -2.78 8.37 -7.42
C GLY A 52 -3.84 8.98 -6.49
N PHE A 53 -3.67 10.27 -6.17
CA PHE A 53 -4.73 11.06 -5.54
C PHE A 53 -5.58 11.70 -6.63
N THR A 54 -6.56 10.98 -7.15
CA THR A 54 -7.60 11.58 -7.99
C THR A 54 -8.57 12.40 -7.10
N SER A 55 -9.11 13.50 -7.61
CA SER A 55 -9.95 14.44 -6.85
C SER A 55 -11.32 13.89 -6.42
N ASP A 56 -11.61 12.64 -6.77
CA ASP A 56 -12.86 11.91 -6.62
C ASP A 56 -13.22 11.71 -5.13
N GLY A 57 -12.23 11.90 -4.24
CA GLY A 57 -12.42 11.92 -2.79
C GLY A 57 -12.63 10.54 -2.16
N TRP A 58 -12.62 9.46 -2.95
CA TRP A 58 -12.57 8.09 -2.45
C TRP A 58 -11.14 7.54 -2.50
N ILE A 59 -10.81 6.70 -1.53
CA ILE A 59 -9.54 5.97 -1.51
C ILE A 59 -9.84 4.52 -1.88
N THR A 60 -9.28 4.06 -3.00
CA THR A 60 -9.34 2.67 -3.45
C THR A 60 -8.06 1.95 -3.07
N LEU A 61 -8.18 0.86 -2.31
CA LEU A 61 -7.07 0.05 -1.86
C LEU A 61 -6.73 -1.02 -2.90
N PRO A 62 -5.44 -1.32 -3.11
CA PRO A 62 -4.97 -2.30 -4.08
C PRO A 62 -5.06 -3.73 -3.53
N CYS A 63 -6.22 -4.09 -2.99
CA CYS A 63 -6.53 -5.40 -2.45
C CYS A 63 -8.05 -5.62 -2.49
N ASP A 64 -8.47 -6.88 -2.33
CA ASP A 64 -9.87 -7.22 -2.14
C ASP A 64 -10.33 -6.98 -0.70
N ALA A 65 -11.65 -7.08 -0.47
CA ALA A 65 -12.19 -6.92 0.87
C ALA A 65 -11.77 -8.01 1.87
N ALA A 66 -11.47 -9.23 1.41
CA ALA A 66 -11.07 -10.31 2.32
C ALA A 66 -9.71 -10.01 2.97
N VAL A 67 -8.76 -9.47 2.20
CA VAL A 67 -7.47 -9.00 2.69
C VAL A 67 -7.67 -7.86 3.71
N MET A 68 -8.60 -6.94 3.46
CA MET A 68 -8.90 -5.86 4.39
C MET A 68 -9.59 -6.33 5.67
N GLU A 69 -10.52 -7.28 5.59
CA GLU A 69 -11.15 -7.90 6.74
C GLU A 69 -10.12 -8.61 7.62
N TYR A 70 -9.17 -9.32 6.99
CA TYR A 70 -8.05 -9.94 7.69
C TYR A 70 -7.15 -8.90 8.38
N ALA A 71 -6.78 -7.83 7.69
CA ALA A 71 -6.00 -6.73 8.27
C ALA A 71 -6.68 -6.10 9.49
N MET A 72 -7.99 -5.82 9.40
CA MET A 72 -8.77 -5.32 10.53
C MET A 72 -8.81 -6.33 11.69
N CYS A 73 -8.88 -7.63 11.40
CA CYS A 73 -8.82 -8.67 12.42
C CYS A 73 -7.46 -8.70 13.14
N LEU A 74 -6.35 -8.50 12.43
CA LEU A 74 -5.02 -8.41 13.04
C LEU A 74 -4.94 -7.22 14.02
N LEU A 75 -5.38 -6.05 13.58
CA LEU A 75 -5.37 -4.83 14.38
C LEU A 75 -6.29 -4.92 15.62
N ARG A 76 -7.45 -5.56 15.49
CA ARG A 76 -8.39 -5.77 16.61
C ARG A 76 -7.82 -6.68 17.69
N ARG A 77 -7.00 -7.67 17.31
CA ARG A 77 -6.50 -8.71 18.22
C ARG A 77 -5.14 -8.39 18.83
N SER A 78 -4.56 -7.22 18.52
CA SER A 78 -3.22 -6.83 18.97
C SER A 78 -2.20 -7.92 18.67
N THR A 79 -2.11 -8.33 17.40
CA THR A 79 -1.22 -9.42 16.97
C THR A 79 0.26 -9.10 17.18
N SER A 80 1.11 -10.13 17.19
CA SER A 80 2.54 -9.94 17.37
C SER A 80 3.17 -9.20 16.19
N ALA A 81 4.25 -8.46 16.47
CA ALA A 81 4.97 -7.68 15.45
C ALA A 81 5.48 -8.55 14.29
N GLU A 82 5.80 -9.82 14.55
CA GLU A 82 6.23 -10.78 13.54
C GLU A 82 5.11 -11.11 12.55
N VAL A 83 3.88 -11.25 13.04
CA VAL A 83 2.70 -11.51 12.19
C VAL A 83 2.38 -10.28 11.35
N GLU A 84 2.43 -9.08 11.94
CA GLU A 84 2.25 -7.83 11.20
C GLU A 84 3.32 -7.68 10.11
N LYS A 85 4.59 -7.95 10.43
CA LYS A 85 5.69 -7.89 9.47
C LYS A 85 5.54 -8.92 8.34
N ALA A 86 5.12 -10.14 8.67
CA ALA A 86 4.88 -11.18 7.67
C ALA A 86 3.73 -10.77 6.72
N PHE A 87 2.65 -10.21 7.27
CA PHE A 87 1.54 -9.67 6.48
C PHE A 87 2.00 -8.49 5.60
N LEU A 88 2.72 -7.53 6.14
CA LEU A 88 3.26 -6.39 5.36
C LEU A 88 4.18 -6.83 4.22
N SER A 89 4.87 -7.96 4.39
CA SER A 89 5.75 -8.52 3.37
C SER A 89 4.98 -9.14 2.20
N THR A 90 3.73 -9.59 2.40
CA THR A 90 2.86 -10.04 1.29
C THR A 90 2.27 -8.87 0.51
N MET A 91 2.18 -7.69 1.14
CA MET A 91 1.77 -6.42 0.53
C MET A 91 2.92 -5.71 -0.21
N ALA A 92 4.02 -6.39 -0.51
CA ALA A 92 5.03 -5.81 -1.39
C ALA A 92 4.48 -5.75 -2.82
N VAL A 93 4.52 -4.57 -3.45
CA VAL A 93 4.21 -4.41 -4.87
C VAL A 93 5.08 -5.42 -5.63
N PRO A 94 4.49 -6.37 -6.39
CA PRO A 94 5.31 -7.29 -7.16
C PRO A 94 6.15 -6.47 -8.14
N CYS A 95 7.40 -6.87 -8.36
CA CYS A 95 8.39 -6.18 -9.19
C CYS A 95 8.04 -6.11 -10.70
N HIS A 96 6.77 -5.98 -11.07
CA HIS A 96 6.31 -5.90 -12.46
C HIS A 96 6.80 -4.65 -13.20
N TYR A 97 7.26 -3.61 -12.49
CA TYR A 97 7.90 -2.44 -13.12
C TYR A 97 9.40 -2.61 -13.42
N ALA A 98 10.09 -3.54 -12.76
CA ALA A 98 11.51 -3.77 -13.00
C ALA A 98 11.79 -4.53 -14.32
N CYS A 99 10.79 -5.24 -14.88
CA CYS A 99 10.97 -6.02 -16.10
C CYS A 99 10.54 -5.34 -17.40
N ARG A 100 9.96 -4.12 -17.38
CA ARG A 100 9.69 -3.38 -18.63
C ARG A 100 10.88 -2.59 -19.17
N ALA A 101 11.95 -2.46 -18.39
CA ALA A 101 13.21 -1.84 -18.81
C ALA A 101 14.26 -2.90 -19.16
N ALA A 102 13.92 -3.90 -19.98
CA ALA A 102 14.93 -4.53 -20.81
C ALA A 102 14.98 -3.71 -22.12
N PRO A 103 16.07 -2.98 -22.42
CA PRO A 103 16.26 -2.51 -23.78
C PRO A 103 16.44 -3.76 -24.63
N SER A 104 15.41 -4.12 -25.39
CA SER A 104 15.61 -4.89 -26.60
C SER A 104 16.52 -4.05 -27.49
N LEU A 105 17.76 -4.49 -27.71
CA LEU A 105 18.52 -4.48 -28.97
C LEU A 105 20.01 -4.59 -28.65
N GLY A 106 20.65 -5.65 -29.18
CA GLY A 106 22.11 -5.68 -29.34
C GLY A 106 22.83 -6.91 -28.79
N SER A 107 22.35 -8.13 -29.04
CA SER A 107 23.27 -9.28 -29.05
C SER A 107 23.62 -9.60 -30.51
N ASN A 108 24.76 -9.09 -30.96
CA ASN A 108 25.42 -9.57 -32.16
C ASN A 108 26.25 -10.80 -31.74
N GLN A 109 25.61 -11.97 -31.67
CA GLN A 109 26.34 -13.22 -31.55
C GLN A 109 26.89 -13.62 -32.91
N GLN A 110 28.15 -13.29 -33.15
CA GLN A 110 28.98 -14.05 -34.07
C GLN A 110 29.34 -15.36 -33.36
N VAL A 111 28.64 -16.43 -33.69
CA VAL A 111 29.06 -17.79 -33.37
C VAL A 111 29.23 -18.53 -34.69
N ALA A 112 30.49 -18.68 -35.09
CA ALA A 112 30.90 -19.59 -36.14
C ALA A 112 30.63 -21.02 -35.65
N VAL A 113 29.98 -21.84 -36.47
CA VAL A 113 29.90 -23.29 -36.29
C VAL A 113 30.41 -23.95 -37.55
N CYS A 114 31.57 -24.60 -37.43
CA CYS A 114 32.08 -25.54 -38.41
C CYS A 114 31.37 -26.89 -38.23
N SER A 115 30.90 -27.48 -39.33
CA SER A 115 30.60 -28.92 -39.55
C SER A 115 30.32 -29.07 -41.05
N SER A 116 30.87 -30.00 -41.84
CA SER A 116 31.87 -31.07 -41.72
C SER A 116 32.48 -31.27 -43.11
#